data_AF-A0A7X8X3J7-F1
#
_entry.id   AF-A0A7X8X3J7-F1
#
_cell.length_a   1.000
_cell.length_b   1.000
_cell.length_c   1.000
_cell.angle_alpha   90.00
_cell.angle_beta   90.00
_cell.angle_gamma   90.00
#
_symmetry.space_group_name_H-M   'P 1'
#
loop_
_entity.id
_entity.type
_entity.pdbx_description
1 polymer ?
#
loop_
_entity_poly.entity_id
_entity_poly.type
_entity_poly.pdbx_seq_one_letter_code
_entity_poly.pdbx_strand_id
1 'polypeptide(L)'
;MIHWKSLLKEALSTVLIAALIATVIKIFIVDNRIVPSSSMYPTIYVGDMLLVNKTAYYFNDPQRGDIVVFKPEKEIGQKDLVKRVIGLPGETVVVQENKV
;
A
#
# COMPACT_ATOMS: atom_id res chain seq x y z
N MET A 1 13.70 41.49 -24.10
CA MET A 1 13.71 41.56 -22.62
C MET A 1 12.97 40.34 -22.08
N ILE A 2 13.66 39.50 -21.31
CA ILE A 2 13.10 38.26 -20.74
C ILE A 2 12.02 38.64 -19.73
N HIS A 3 10.78 38.15 -19.94
CA HIS A 3 9.65 38.41 -19.05
C HIS A 3 9.70 37.48 -17.83
N TRP A 4 10.72 37.67 -16.98
CA TRP A 4 11.00 36.79 -15.83
C TRP A 4 9.81 36.60 -14.87
N LYS A 5 8.95 37.62 -14.76
CA LYS A 5 7.76 37.57 -13.90
C LYS A 5 6.67 36.61 -14.41
N SER A 6 6.46 36.50 -15.74
CA SER A 6 5.48 35.55 -16.29
C SER A 6 6.01 34.13 -16.22
N LEU A 7 7.30 33.94 -16.52
CA LEU A 7 7.97 32.64 -16.42
C LEU A 7 7.94 32.10 -14.97
N LEU A 8 8.16 32.94 -13.97
CA LEU A 8 8.05 32.55 -12.57
C LEU A 8 6.61 32.18 -12.17
N LYS A 9 5.60 32.91 -12.67
CA LYS A 9 4.18 32.62 -12.38
C LYS A 9 3.73 31.29 -13.01
N GLU A 10 4.13 31.03 -14.24
CA GLU A 10 3.84 29.79 -14.97
C GLU A 10 4.56 28.60 -14.33
N ALA A 11 5.84 28.75 -13.98
CA ALA A 11 6.61 27.73 -13.26
C ALA A 11 5.98 27.41 -11.90
N LEU A 12 5.61 28.43 -11.12
CA LEU A 12 4.95 28.25 -9.83
C LEU A 12 3.60 27.54 -9.97
N SER A 13 2.76 27.97 -10.92
CA SER A 13 1.47 27.32 -11.19
C SER A 13 1.65 25.85 -11.57
N THR A 14 2.66 25.54 -12.40
CA THR A 14 2.97 24.17 -12.82
C THR A 14 3.39 23.31 -11.63
N VAL A 15 4.30 23.82 -10.78
CA VAL A 15 4.74 23.14 -9.56
C VAL A 15 3.58 22.91 -8.60
N LEU A 16 2.69 23.89 -8.43
CA LEU A 16 1.53 23.75 -7.56
C LEU A 16 0.57 22.66 -8.05
N ILE A 17 0.26 22.64 -9.35
CA ILE A 17 -0.59 21.61 -9.94
C ILE A 17 0.06 20.23 -9.80
N ALA A 18 1.36 20.11 -10.10
CA ALA A 18 2.09 18.86 -9.94
C ALA A 18 2.09 18.37 -8.48
N ALA A 19 2.32 19.28 -7.52
CA ALA A 19 2.29 18.97 -6.09
C ALA A 19 0.89 18.52 -5.63
N LEU A 20 -0.17 19.16 -6.14
CA LEU A 20 -1.55 18.78 -5.85
C LEU A 20 -1.83 17.36 -6.35
N ILE A 21 -1.52 17.08 -7.62
CA ILE A 21 -1.70 15.74 -8.21
C ILE A 21 -0.89 14.70 -7.43
N ALA A 22 0.38 14.97 -7.14
CA ALA A 22 1.23 14.05 -6.37
C ALA A 22 0.67 13.77 -4.96
N THR A 23 0.08 14.78 -4.31
CA THR A 23 -0.57 14.65 -3.01
C THR A 23 -1.80 13.75 -3.10
N VAL A 24 -2.65 13.95 -4.10
CA VAL A 24 -3.83 13.09 -4.34
C VAL A 24 -3.41 11.65 -4.57
N ILE A 25 -2.39 11.41 -5.42
CA ILE A 25 -1.88 10.06 -5.70
C ILE A 25 -1.38 9.38 -4.41
N LYS A 26 -0.60 10.09 -3.58
CA LYS A 26 -0.06 9.53 -2.32
C LYS A 26 -1.14 9.25 -1.26
N ILE A 27 -2.18 10.08 -1.20
CA ILE A 27 -3.25 9.89 -0.21
C ILE A 27 -4.12 8.70 -0.63
N PHE A 28 -4.54 8.64 -1.89
CA PHE A 28 -5.61 7.73 -2.34
C PHE A 28 -5.13 6.48 -3.08
N ILE A 29 -4.01 6.53 -3.80
CA ILE A 29 -3.65 5.47 -4.76
C ILE A 29 -2.52 4.59 -4.24
N VAL A 30 -1.37 5.19 -3.96
CA VAL A 30 -0.15 4.43 -3.63
C VAL A 30 0.39 4.85 -2.27
N ASP A 31 0.70 3.87 -1.45
CA ASP A 31 1.41 4.06 -0.19
C ASP A 31 2.70 3.24 -0.18
N ASN A 32 3.70 3.72 0.54
CA ASN A 32 4.96 3.03 0.66
C ASN A 32 5.15 2.55 2.10
N ARG A 33 5.36 1.24 2.28
CA ARG A 33 5.42 0.61 3.62
C ARG A 33 6.66 -0.25 3.75
N ILE A 34 7.35 -0.09 4.89
CA ILE A 34 8.51 -0.90 5.25
C ILE A 34 8.04 -2.11 6.05
N VAL A 35 8.52 -3.29 5.69
CA VAL A 35 8.12 -4.56 6.32
C VAL A 35 8.80 -4.72 7.68
N PRO A 36 8.03 -4.78 8.80
CA PRO A 36 8.60 -4.77 10.15
C PRO A 36 8.92 -6.16 10.71
N SER A 37 8.55 -7.24 10.02
CA SER A 37 8.62 -8.61 10.56
C SER A 37 9.02 -9.66 9.52
N SER A 38 9.66 -10.74 9.95
CA SER A 38 10.13 -11.84 9.09
C SER A 38 9.04 -12.84 8.71
N SER A 39 7.78 -12.61 9.06
CA SER A 39 6.71 -13.61 8.93
C SER A 39 6.31 -13.94 7.49
N MET A 40 6.76 -13.13 6.52
CA MET A 40 6.55 -13.35 5.10
C MET A 40 7.79 -13.95 4.40
N TYR A 41 8.83 -14.33 5.16
CA TYR A 41 9.99 -15.04 4.62
C TYR A 41 9.57 -16.41 4.05
N PRO A 42 10.13 -16.85 2.91
CA PRO A 42 11.16 -16.19 2.09
C PRO A 42 10.62 -15.26 1.01
N THR A 43 9.31 -15.02 0.95
CA THR A 43 8.71 -14.18 -0.12
C THR A 43 9.07 -12.70 0.05
N ILE A 44 9.06 -12.19 1.28
CA ILE A 44 9.33 -10.79 1.61
C ILE A 44 10.26 -10.72 2.82
N TYR A 45 11.29 -9.89 2.73
CA TYR A 45 12.33 -9.76 3.75
C TYR A 45 12.07 -8.55 4.66
N VAL A 46 12.63 -8.61 5.87
CA VAL A 46 12.56 -7.49 6.81
C VAL A 46 13.31 -6.29 6.24
N GLY A 47 12.68 -5.13 6.26
CA GLY A 47 13.24 -3.90 5.68
C GLY A 47 12.88 -3.68 4.21
N ASP A 48 12.23 -4.64 3.55
CA ASP A 48 11.73 -4.43 2.19
C ASP A 48 10.71 -3.30 2.15
N MET A 49 10.78 -2.53 1.07
CA MET A 49 9.96 -1.35 0.84
C MET A 49 8.87 -1.70 -0.19
N LEU A 50 7.64 -1.85 0.27
CA LEU A 50 6.50 -2.29 -0.53
C LEU A 50 5.66 -1.10 -1.00
N LEU A 51 5.37 -1.08 -2.30
CA LEU A 51 4.35 -0.21 -2.87
C LEU A 51 2.97 -0.87 -2.73
N VAL A 52 2.13 -0.27 -1.91
CA VAL A 52 0.79 -0.76 -1.61
C VAL A 52 -0.22 -0.02 -2.48
N ASN A 53 -1.01 -0.78 -3.23
CA ASN A 53 -2.14 -0.25 -3.98
C ASN A 53 -3.38 -0.14 -3.07
N LYS A 54 -3.76 1.08 -2.69
CA LYS A 54 -4.92 1.34 -1.82
C LYS A 54 -6.26 1.19 -2.53
N THR A 55 -6.29 1.25 -3.86
CA THR A 55 -7.54 1.19 -4.64
C THR A 55 -7.88 -0.22 -5.12
N ALA A 56 -7.01 -1.20 -4.90
CA ALA A 56 -7.18 -2.58 -5.37
C ALA A 56 -8.55 -3.17 -4.97
N TYR A 57 -8.99 -2.88 -3.74
CA TYR A 57 -10.22 -3.42 -3.16
C TYR A 57 -11.38 -2.43 -3.07
N TYR A 58 -11.36 -1.35 -3.85
CA TYR A 58 -12.49 -0.41 -3.89
C TYR A 58 -13.65 -0.93 -4.74
N PHE A 59 -13.32 -1.72 -5.78
CA PHE A 59 -14.28 -2.26 -6.74
C PHE A 59 -14.17 -3.77 -6.96
N ASN A 60 -13.15 -4.40 -6.35
CA ASN A 60 -12.91 -5.84 -6.45
C ASN A 60 -12.78 -6.43 -5.06
N ASP A 61 -13.24 -7.67 -4.89
CA ASP A 61 -13.02 -8.41 -3.65
C ASP A 61 -11.59 -8.97 -3.59
N PRO A 62 -11.04 -9.16 -2.37
CA PRO A 62 -9.79 -9.88 -2.17
C PRO A 62 -9.81 -11.28 -2.78
N GLN A 63 -8.70 -11.67 -3.39
CA GLN A 63 -8.56 -12.99 -3.99
C GLN A 63 -7.56 -13.85 -3.20
N ARG A 64 -7.72 -15.17 -3.29
CA ARG A 64 -6.75 -16.11 -2.70
C ARG A 64 -5.37 -15.86 -3.28
N GLY A 65 -4.38 -15.83 -2.41
CA GLY A 65 -2.98 -15.58 -2.77
C GLY A 65 -2.56 -14.11 -2.76
N ASP A 66 -3.50 -13.16 -2.67
CA ASP A 66 -3.19 -11.75 -2.53
C ASP A 66 -2.32 -11.49 -1.30
N ILE A 67 -1.35 -10.60 -1.42
CA ILE A 67 -0.56 -10.10 -0.28
C ILE A 67 -1.14 -8.75 0.13
N VAL A 68 -1.71 -8.70 1.32
CA VAL A 68 -2.44 -7.55 1.83
C VAL A 68 -1.74 -6.92 3.01
N VAL A 69 -1.90 -5.60 3.12
CA VAL A 69 -1.49 -4.81 4.28
C VAL A 69 -2.74 -4.39 5.02
N PHE A 70 -2.84 -4.73 6.31
CA PHE A 70 -3.99 -4.37 7.13
C PHE A 70 -3.56 -3.95 8.54
N LYS A 71 -4.44 -3.21 9.20
CA LYS A 71 -4.29 -2.82 10.60
C LYS A 71 -4.91 -3.90 11.48
N PRO A 72 -4.15 -4.53 12.39
CA PRO A 72 -4.73 -5.48 13.33
C PRO A 72 -5.61 -4.77 14.37
N GLU A 73 -6.43 -5.52 15.11
CA GLU A 73 -7.09 -4.97 16.30
C GLU A 73 -6.04 -4.42 17.28
N LYS A 74 -6.42 -3.37 18.02
CA LYS A 74 -5.52 -2.66 18.94
C LYS A 74 -4.87 -3.56 20.00
N GLU A 75 -5.54 -4.65 20.36
CA GLU A 75 -5.06 -5.62 21.35
C GLU A 75 -3.93 -6.52 20.82
N ILE A 76 -3.90 -6.76 19.50
CA ILE A 76 -2.90 -7.61 18.83
C ILE A 76 -1.65 -6.79 18.48
N GLY A 77 -1.82 -5.49 18.24
CA GLY A 77 -0.72 -4.56 18.02
C GLY A 77 -1.16 -3.26 17.36
N GLN A 78 -0.21 -2.33 17.22
CA GLN A 78 -0.47 -1.02 16.59
C GLN A 78 0.21 -0.86 15.23
N LYS A 79 1.04 -1.83 14.81
CA LYS A 79 1.77 -1.77 13.54
C LYS A 79 0.99 -2.51 12.45
N ASP A 80 1.01 -1.96 11.25
CA ASP A 80 0.45 -2.62 10.06
C ASP A 80 1.11 -3.98 9.85
N LEU A 81 0.30 -4.97 9.45
CA LEU A 81 0.75 -6.33 9.16
C LEU A 81 0.68 -6.61 7.67
N VAL A 82 1.65 -7.37 7.17
CA VAL A 82 1.68 -7.87 5.79
C VAL A 82 1.45 -9.37 5.82
N LYS A 83 0.39 -9.85 5.18
CA LYS A 83 0.01 -11.28 5.16
C LYS A 83 -0.52 -11.69 3.78
N ARG A 84 -0.55 -13.00 3.53
CA ARG A 84 -1.17 -13.59 2.34
C ARG A 84 -2.61 -14.02 2.65
N VAL A 85 -3.55 -13.73 1.75
CA VAL A 85 -4.93 -14.21 1.81
C VAL A 85 -4.94 -15.70 1.51
N ILE A 86 -5.34 -16.50 2.49
CA ILE A 86 -5.41 -17.96 2.34
C ILE A 86 -6.84 -18.44 2.22
N GLY A 87 -7.80 -17.87 2.95
CA GLY A 87 -9.22 -18.18 2.85
C GLY A 87 -10.07 -16.93 2.64
N LEU A 88 -11.22 -17.10 2.00
CA LEU A 88 -12.22 -16.11 1.67
C LEU A 88 -13.52 -16.37 2.47
N PRO A 89 -14.44 -15.39 2.52
CA PRO A 89 -15.70 -15.55 3.24
C PRO A 89 -16.49 -16.80 2.79
N GLY A 90 -16.97 -17.59 3.75
CA GLY A 90 -17.71 -18.82 3.51
C GLY A 90 -16.85 -20.08 3.34
N GLU A 91 -15.53 -19.95 3.33
CA GLU A 91 -14.62 -21.08 3.18
C GLU A 91 -14.19 -21.66 4.55
N THR A 92 -14.03 -22.98 4.61
CA THR A 92 -13.38 -23.65 5.74
C THR A 92 -11.93 -23.91 5.38
N VAL A 93 -11.00 -23.43 6.22
CA VAL A 93 -9.56 -23.61 6.06
C VAL A 93 -9.07 -24.59 7.12
N VAL A 94 -8.35 -25.63 6.71
CA VAL A 94 -7.80 -26.66 7.61
C VAL A 94 -6.29 -26.67 7.46
N VAL A 95 -5.57 -26.61 8.57
CA VAL A 95 -4.11 -26.76 8.57
C VAL A 95 -3.76 -28.13 9.11
N GLN A 96 -3.13 -28.96 8.28
CA GLN A 96 -2.62 -30.29 8.66
C GLN A 96 -1.20 -30.46 8.16
N GLU A 97 -0.30 -30.92 9.03
CA GLU A 97 1.11 -31.17 8.69
C GLU A 97 1.80 -29.99 7.98
N ASN A 98 1.56 -28.76 8.46
CA ASN A 98 2.07 -27.51 7.87
C ASN A 98 1.57 -27.21 6.43
N LYS A 99 0.49 -27.85 6.01
CA LYS A 99 -0.21 -27.56 4.74
C LYS A 99 -1.59 -27.03 5.03
N VAL A 100 -2.02 -26.12 4.16
CA VAL A 100 -3.36 -25.53 4.14
C VAL A 100 -4.17 -26.18 3.04
#